data_AF-A0A0B8NSW0-F1
#
_entry.id   AF-A0A0B8NSW0-F1
#
_cell.length_a   1.000
_cell.length_b   1.000
_cell.length_c   1.000
_cell.angle_alpha   90.00
_cell.angle_beta   90.00
_cell.angle_gamma   90.00
#
_symmetry.space_group_name_H-M   'P 1'
#
loop_
_entity.id
_entity.type
_entity.pdbx_description
1 polymer ?
#
loop_
_entity_poly.entity_id
_entity_poly.type
_entity_poly.pdbx_seq_one_letter_code
_entity_poly.pdbx_strand_id
1 'polypeptide(L)'
;MATNPIWRMTQTEWEECFSDWIDNPNPKALLNASIFFDLVGVHGQIKWAEQLNRFIVKKARKSPKFLTFLARNALNRTPPLGFFKSFVMEKDGKHKNSINLKRRGTAPLADLIRVHALAVGSTQQNSFERLDDILDSGLLPKGKAQDLKDALEFISMVRIRHQAIDIEQGNEPDNNIEPDNLSDFERRNLKDAFQILSNAQNFLKFRYQGNSFNNG
;
A
#
# COMPACT_ATOMS: atom_id res chain seq x y z
N MET A 1 15.60 -11.76 3.57
CA MET A 1 14.44 -12.64 3.31
C MET A 1 14.90 -14.08 3.07
N ALA A 2 15.65 -14.42 2.00
CA ALA A 2 16.17 -15.79 1.83
C ALA A 2 17.37 -16.15 2.74
N THR A 3 18.18 -15.16 3.07
CA THR A 3 19.37 -15.32 3.92
C THR A 3 19.05 -15.51 5.41
N ASN A 4 17.84 -15.15 5.85
CA ASN A 4 17.43 -15.30 7.25
C ASN A 4 16.82 -16.70 7.45
N PRO A 5 17.43 -17.58 8.28
CA PRO A 5 16.96 -18.95 8.49
C PRO A 5 15.53 -19.05 9.02
N ILE A 6 15.05 -18.04 9.74
CA ILE A 6 13.69 -18.02 10.31
C ILE A 6 12.62 -18.11 9.20
N TRP A 7 12.90 -17.58 8.00
CA TRP A 7 11.94 -17.58 6.88
C TRP A 7 12.11 -18.79 5.94
N ARG A 8 12.95 -19.76 6.31
CA ARG A 8 13.13 -21.01 5.55
C ARG A 8 12.18 -22.07 6.11
N MET A 9 10.92 -21.92 5.75
CA MET A 9 9.83 -22.74 6.26
C MET A 9 9.27 -23.65 5.15
N THR A 10 8.74 -24.79 5.58
CA THR A 10 7.88 -25.64 4.76
C THR A 10 6.57 -24.91 4.41
N GLN A 11 5.83 -25.44 3.44
CA GLN A 11 4.52 -24.88 3.08
C GLN A 11 3.55 -24.86 4.28
N THR A 12 3.50 -25.95 5.05
CA THR A 12 2.62 -26.05 6.22
C THR A 12 2.97 -25.01 7.29
N GLU A 13 4.24 -24.84 7.61
CA GLU A 13 4.71 -23.83 8.57
C GLU A 13 4.35 -22.39 8.11
N TRP A 14 4.42 -22.12 6.79
CA TRP A 14 3.94 -20.86 6.24
C TRP A 14 2.42 -20.69 6.40
N GLU A 15 1.62 -21.72 6.10
CA GLU A 15 0.17 -21.69 6.28
C GLU A 15 -0.24 -21.46 7.74
N GLU A 16 0.51 -22.04 8.69
CA GLU A 16 0.35 -21.83 10.14
C GLU A 16 0.71 -20.39 10.54
N CYS A 17 1.83 -19.85 10.07
CA CYS A 17 2.22 -18.46 10.33
C CYS A 17 1.16 -17.47 9.85
N PHE A 18 0.68 -17.62 8.62
CA PHE A 18 -0.37 -16.76 8.09
C PHE A 18 -1.71 -16.98 8.80
N SER A 19 -2.00 -18.20 9.24
CA SER A 19 -3.18 -18.47 10.06
C SER A 19 -3.14 -17.67 11.35
N ASP A 20 -2.03 -17.75 12.11
CA ASP A 20 -1.87 -17.00 13.34
C ASP A 20 -1.95 -15.48 13.10
N TRP A 21 -1.27 -14.96 12.07
CA TRP A 21 -1.31 -13.52 11.80
C TRP A 21 -2.70 -13.01 11.44
N ILE A 22 -3.52 -13.83 10.76
CA ILE A 22 -4.88 -13.47 10.37
C ILE A 22 -5.85 -13.61 11.55
N ASP A 23 -5.71 -14.65 12.37
CA ASP A 23 -6.61 -14.93 13.48
C ASP A 23 -6.31 -14.02 14.69
N ASN A 24 -5.03 -13.69 14.90
CA ASN A 24 -4.49 -12.89 16.02
C ASN A 24 -3.76 -11.61 15.54
N PRO A 25 -4.47 -10.64 14.89
CA PRO A 25 -3.84 -9.47 14.28
C PRO A 25 -3.36 -8.45 15.33
N ASN A 26 -2.12 -8.61 15.78
CA ASN A 26 -1.37 -7.62 16.55
C ASN A 26 -0.41 -6.81 15.63
N PRO A 27 0.22 -5.72 16.09
CA PRO A 27 1.10 -4.90 15.24
C PRO A 27 2.22 -5.68 14.55
N LYS A 28 2.83 -6.66 15.22
CA LYS A 28 3.89 -7.51 14.63
C LYS A 28 3.31 -8.46 13.58
N ALA A 29 2.16 -9.06 13.83
CA ALA A 29 1.45 -9.89 12.87
C ALA A 29 1.06 -9.10 11.61
N LEU A 30 0.55 -7.88 11.75
CA LEU A 30 0.19 -7.02 10.62
C LEU A 30 1.42 -6.59 9.81
N LEU A 31 2.54 -6.29 10.48
CA LEU A 31 3.80 -6.00 9.81
C LEU A 31 4.30 -7.20 9.01
N ASN A 32 4.36 -8.38 9.63
CA ASN A 32 4.78 -9.61 8.97
C ASN A 32 3.87 -9.95 7.80
N ALA A 33 2.55 -9.93 8.03
CA ALA A 33 1.57 -10.15 6.99
C ALA A 33 1.80 -9.16 5.84
N SER A 34 1.97 -7.87 6.09
CA SER A 34 2.20 -6.87 5.03
C SER A 34 3.49 -7.10 4.24
N ILE A 35 4.55 -7.65 4.86
CA ILE A 35 5.81 -7.98 4.19
C ILE A 35 5.64 -9.20 3.28
N PHE A 36 4.95 -10.25 3.76
CA PHE A 36 4.87 -11.54 3.06
C PHE A 36 3.60 -11.71 2.22
N PHE A 37 2.61 -10.82 2.34
CA PHE A 37 1.35 -10.91 1.58
C PHE A 37 1.57 -10.91 0.07
N ASP A 38 2.62 -10.25 -0.39
CA ASP A 38 2.97 -10.11 -1.80
C ASP A 38 4.05 -11.11 -2.23
N LEU A 39 4.11 -12.28 -1.58
CA LEU A 39 5.07 -13.33 -1.95
C LEU A 39 4.80 -13.82 -3.38
N VAL A 40 5.89 -14.08 -4.11
CA VAL A 40 5.86 -14.62 -5.48
C VAL A 40 6.89 -15.74 -5.57
N GLY A 41 6.53 -16.85 -6.22
CA GLY A 41 7.48 -17.92 -6.52
C GLY A 41 8.37 -17.52 -7.69
N VAL A 42 9.68 -17.45 -7.46
CA VAL A 42 10.67 -17.04 -8.47
C VAL A 42 11.58 -18.19 -8.93
N HIS A 43 11.68 -19.26 -8.16
CA HIS A 43 12.53 -20.41 -8.45
C HIS A 43 12.03 -21.67 -7.72
N GLY A 44 12.37 -22.86 -8.21
CA GLY A 44 11.94 -24.14 -7.63
C GLY A 44 10.50 -24.48 -7.98
N GLN A 45 9.71 -24.92 -6.99
CA GLN A 45 8.30 -25.27 -7.18
C GLN A 45 7.39 -24.05 -7.01
N ILE A 46 7.26 -23.24 -8.06
CA ILE A 46 6.47 -21.99 -8.05
C ILE A 46 5.01 -22.23 -7.65
N LYS A 47 4.43 -23.40 -7.99
CA LYS A 47 3.06 -23.79 -7.62
C LYS A 47 2.80 -23.76 -6.11
N TRP A 48 3.80 -23.98 -5.26
CA TRP A 48 3.64 -23.89 -3.80
C TRP A 48 3.38 -22.46 -3.34
N ALA A 49 4.05 -21.48 -3.92
CA ALA A 49 3.81 -20.07 -3.63
C ALA A 49 2.38 -19.66 -4.06
N GLU A 50 1.92 -20.13 -5.22
CA GLU A 50 0.55 -19.89 -5.67
C GLU A 50 -0.51 -20.53 -4.75
N GLN A 51 -0.27 -21.76 -4.29
CA GLN A 51 -1.16 -22.44 -3.34
C GLN A 51 -1.25 -21.68 -2.02
N LEU A 52 -0.10 -21.27 -1.48
CA LEU A 52 -0.03 -20.45 -0.27
C LEU A 52 -0.76 -19.12 -0.46
N ASN A 53 -0.56 -18.42 -1.59
CA ASN A 53 -1.28 -17.19 -1.91
C ASN A 53 -2.81 -17.40 -1.95
N ARG A 54 -3.29 -18.47 -2.59
CA ARG A 54 -4.72 -18.80 -2.61
C ARG A 54 -5.26 -19.10 -1.21
N PHE A 55 -4.49 -19.81 -0.38
CA PHE A 55 -4.84 -20.08 1.02
C PHE A 55 -4.99 -18.77 1.81
N ILE A 56 -3.98 -17.90 1.74
CA ILE A 56 -3.94 -16.62 2.45
C ILE A 56 -5.14 -15.75 2.04
N VAL A 57 -5.36 -15.56 0.74
CA VAL A 57 -6.46 -14.73 0.22
C VAL A 57 -7.82 -15.26 0.67
N LYS A 58 -8.04 -16.59 0.57
CA LYS A 58 -9.27 -17.23 1.01
C LYS A 58 -9.53 -17.03 2.50
N LYS A 59 -8.49 -17.13 3.33
CA LYS A 59 -8.61 -16.95 4.79
C LYS A 59 -8.83 -15.48 5.16
N ALA A 60 -8.04 -14.57 4.61
CA ALA A 60 -8.12 -13.14 4.89
C ALA A 60 -9.47 -12.54 4.44
N ARG A 61 -9.99 -12.92 3.27
CA ARG A 61 -11.32 -12.50 2.80
C ARG A 61 -12.44 -12.86 3.77
N LYS A 62 -12.29 -13.99 4.48
CA LYS A 62 -13.26 -14.50 5.47
C LYS A 62 -13.03 -13.97 6.89
N SER A 63 -12.06 -13.09 7.11
CA SER A 63 -11.74 -12.53 8.43
C SER A 63 -12.00 -11.02 8.47
N PRO A 64 -13.24 -10.57 8.76
CA PRO A 64 -13.55 -9.15 8.92
C PRO A 64 -12.68 -8.46 9.96
N LYS A 65 -12.38 -9.16 11.07
CA LYS A 65 -11.46 -8.67 12.11
C LYS A 65 -10.10 -8.33 11.51
N PHE A 66 -9.48 -9.28 10.79
CA PHE A 66 -8.18 -9.03 10.14
C PHE A 66 -8.23 -7.83 9.19
N LEU A 67 -9.25 -7.74 8.33
CA LEU A 67 -9.41 -6.62 7.40
C LEU A 67 -9.55 -5.27 8.12
N THR A 68 -10.28 -5.21 9.24
CA THR A 68 -10.37 -4.00 10.08
C THR A 68 -9.03 -3.59 10.68
N PHE A 69 -8.26 -4.55 11.19
CA PHE A 69 -6.92 -4.29 11.74
C PHE A 69 -5.93 -3.86 10.64
N LEU A 70 -5.98 -4.50 9.47
CA LEU A 70 -5.14 -4.13 8.33
C LEU A 70 -5.50 -2.74 7.79
N ALA A 71 -6.80 -2.41 7.71
CA ALA A 71 -7.28 -1.07 7.37
C ALA A 71 -6.76 -0.02 8.36
N ARG A 72 -6.83 -0.29 9.66
CA ARG A 72 -6.24 0.60 10.69
C ARG A 72 -4.74 0.80 10.48
N ASN A 73 -4.00 -0.27 10.16
CA ASN A 73 -2.58 -0.16 9.88
C ASN A 73 -2.28 0.69 8.64
N ALA A 74 -3.06 0.55 7.56
CA ALA A 74 -2.92 1.35 6.34
C ALA A 74 -3.20 2.85 6.56
N LEU A 75 -3.93 3.21 7.62
CA LEU A 75 -4.21 4.61 7.99
C LEU A 75 -3.10 5.27 8.81
N ASN A 76 -2.10 4.52 9.27
CA ASN A 76 -0.97 5.06 10.05
C ASN A 76 0.01 5.87 9.18
N ARG A 77 -0.01 5.69 7.85
CA ARG A 77 0.79 6.45 6.88
C ARG A 77 -0.14 7.35 6.09
N THR A 78 -0.05 8.66 6.27
CA THR A 78 -0.96 9.61 5.61
C THR A 78 -0.26 10.37 4.47
N PRO A 79 -1.01 10.85 3.47
CA PRO A 79 -0.45 11.78 2.48
C PRO A 79 0.09 13.05 3.15
N PRO A 80 1.03 13.76 2.50
CA PRO A 80 1.67 14.96 3.05
C PRO A 80 0.80 16.19 2.78
N LEU A 81 -0.48 16.15 3.17
CA LEU A 81 -1.43 17.25 3.00
C LEU A 81 -1.78 17.86 4.36
N GLY A 82 -1.68 19.19 4.43
CA GLY A 82 -2.11 19.98 5.58
C GLY A 82 -3.60 20.30 5.50
N PHE A 83 -4.12 20.94 6.54
CA PHE A 83 -5.54 21.26 6.68
C PHE A 83 -6.09 22.11 5.51
N PHE A 84 -5.24 22.94 4.90
CA PHE A 84 -5.57 23.80 3.74
C PHE A 84 -5.15 23.21 2.39
N LYS A 85 -4.92 21.88 2.30
CA LYS A 85 -4.38 21.22 1.09
C LYS A 85 -3.03 21.79 0.62
N SER A 86 -2.30 22.46 1.52
CA SER A 86 -0.89 22.77 1.37
C SER A 86 -0.07 21.50 1.64
N PHE A 87 1.13 21.41 1.08
CA PHE A 87 2.02 20.31 1.42
C PHE A 87 2.48 20.44 2.87
N VAL A 88 2.44 19.34 3.61
CA VAL A 88 3.15 19.20 4.89
C VAL A 88 4.51 18.63 4.55
N MET A 89 5.50 19.52 4.58
CA MET A 89 6.89 19.20 4.27
C MET A 89 7.57 18.64 5.51
N GLU A 90 8.40 17.64 5.31
CA GLU A 90 9.23 17.08 6.37
C GLU A 90 10.56 17.85 6.37
N LYS A 91 11.07 18.23 7.55
CA LYS A 91 12.45 18.68 7.64
C LYS A 91 13.32 17.45 7.49
N ASP A 92 14.01 17.32 6.36
CA ASP A 92 15.10 16.36 6.31
C ASP A 92 16.24 16.81 7.23
N GLY A 93 17.17 15.90 7.54
CA GLY A 93 18.37 16.23 8.33
C GLY A 93 19.29 17.28 7.69
N LYS A 94 18.93 17.80 6.51
CA LYS A 94 19.66 18.82 5.73
C LYS A 94 18.90 20.17 5.67
N HIS A 95 17.87 20.37 6.50
CA HIS A 95 17.06 21.58 6.56
C HIS A 95 16.28 21.93 5.28
N LYS A 96 16.11 20.99 4.35
CA LYS A 96 15.29 21.20 3.15
C LYS A 96 13.85 20.78 3.41
N ASN A 97 12.93 21.58 2.90
CA ASN A 97 11.50 21.29 2.92
C ASN A 97 11.18 20.30 1.80
N SER A 98 11.11 19.01 2.13
CA SER A 98 10.92 17.96 1.14
C SER A 98 9.72 17.05 1.45
N ILE A 99 9.32 16.28 0.44
CA ILE A 99 8.24 15.29 0.52
C ILE A 99 8.81 13.93 0.13
N ASN A 100 8.73 12.97 1.05
CA ASN A 100 9.09 11.59 0.73
C ASN A 100 7.95 10.88 -0.05
N LEU A 101 8.06 10.80 -1.37
CA LEU A 101 7.02 10.25 -2.25
C LEU A 101 6.72 8.77 -2.00
N LYS A 102 7.73 7.99 -1.57
CA LYS A 102 7.54 6.58 -1.22
C LYS A 102 6.75 6.45 0.08
N ARG A 103 7.22 7.09 1.15
CA ARG A 103 6.62 7.00 2.49
C ARG A 103 5.23 7.61 2.55
N ARG A 104 5.00 8.72 1.84
CA ARG A 104 3.78 9.53 1.91
C ARG A 104 2.82 9.32 0.74
N GLY A 105 3.23 8.60 -0.32
CA GLY A 105 2.44 8.41 -1.53
C GLY A 105 2.29 6.95 -1.91
N THR A 106 3.31 6.37 -2.54
CA THR A 106 3.19 5.02 -3.13
C THR A 106 3.00 3.91 -2.09
N ALA A 107 3.65 4.00 -0.92
CA ALA A 107 3.45 3.03 0.16
C ALA A 107 2.02 3.05 0.75
N PRO A 108 1.45 4.20 1.18
CA PRO A 108 0.08 4.23 1.67
C PRO A 108 -0.96 3.88 0.60
N LEU A 109 -0.72 4.19 -0.68
CA LEU A 109 -1.53 3.67 -1.80
C LEU A 109 -1.48 2.14 -1.86
N ALA A 110 -0.29 1.55 -1.87
CA ALA A 110 -0.15 0.09 -1.90
C ALA A 110 -0.82 -0.59 -0.70
N ASP A 111 -0.69 0.00 0.49
CA ASP A 111 -1.31 -0.51 1.73
C ASP A 111 -2.84 -0.49 1.65
N LEU A 112 -3.45 0.60 1.17
CA LEU A 112 -4.91 0.67 1.03
C LEU A 112 -5.45 -0.24 -0.09
N ILE A 113 -4.74 -0.33 -1.21
CA ILE A 113 -5.10 -1.21 -2.33
C ILE A 113 -5.07 -2.66 -1.85
N ARG A 114 -4.06 -3.06 -1.07
CA ARG A 114 -3.95 -4.41 -0.51
C ARG A 114 -5.14 -4.78 0.36
N VAL A 115 -5.65 -3.85 1.19
CA VAL A 115 -6.84 -4.11 2.03
C VAL A 115 -8.06 -4.40 1.17
N HIS A 116 -8.30 -3.60 0.12
CA HIS A 116 -9.43 -3.80 -0.78
C HIS A 116 -9.28 -5.06 -1.64
N ALA A 117 -8.09 -5.31 -2.19
CA ALA A 117 -7.75 -6.51 -2.94
C ALA A 117 -8.06 -7.78 -2.13
N LEU A 118 -7.67 -7.77 -0.86
CA LEU A 118 -7.97 -8.83 0.08
C LEU A 118 -9.46 -9.04 0.33
N ALA A 119 -10.19 -7.94 0.49
CA ALA A 119 -11.63 -7.99 0.74
C ALA A 119 -12.42 -8.56 -0.45
N VAL A 120 -11.94 -8.32 -1.69
CA VAL A 120 -12.55 -8.87 -2.91
C VAL A 120 -12.05 -10.29 -3.24
N GLY A 121 -10.95 -10.71 -2.61
CA GLY A 121 -10.34 -12.01 -2.85
C GLY A 121 -9.42 -12.05 -4.07
N SER A 122 -8.81 -10.92 -4.42
CA SER A 122 -7.80 -10.82 -5.47
C SER A 122 -6.59 -11.70 -5.14
N THR A 123 -6.14 -12.47 -6.11
CA THR A 123 -4.90 -13.27 -6.02
C THR A 123 -3.69 -12.55 -6.61
N GLN A 124 -3.87 -11.32 -7.10
CA GLN A 124 -2.82 -10.53 -7.73
C GLN A 124 -1.86 -9.95 -6.68
N GLN A 125 -0.59 -9.79 -7.05
CA GLN A 125 0.43 -9.14 -6.21
C GLN A 125 0.68 -7.70 -6.65
N ASN A 126 0.58 -7.40 -7.94
CA ASN A 126 0.79 -6.06 -8.47
C ASN A 126 -0.37 -5.13 -8.07
N SER A 127 -0.05 -3.90 -7.64
CA SER A 127 -1.07 -2.93 -7.22
C SER A 127 -2.01 -2.49 -8.35
N PHE A 128 -1.53 -2.43 -9.60
CA PHE A 128 -2.35 -2.09 -10.76
C PHE A 128 -3.34 -3.22 -11.09
N GLU A 129 -2.88 -4.47 -11.11
CA GLU A 129 -3.74 -5.65 -11.33
C GLU A 129 -4.76 -5.81 -10.19
N ARG A 130 -4.37 -5.51 -8.95
CA ARG A 130 -5.30 -5.45 -7.81
C ARG A 130 -6.38 -4.40 -8.00
N LEU A 131 -6.05 -3.24 -8.56
CA LEU A 131 -7.02 -2.19 -8.82
C LEU A 131 -8.02 -2.61 -9.90
N ASP A 132 -7.58 -3.39 -10.90
CA ASP A 132 -8.47 -3.98 -11.91
C ASP A 132 -9.45 -4.97 -11.25
N ASP A 133 -8.98 -5.88 -10.39
CA ASP A 133 -9.85 -6.78 -9.62
C ASP A 133 -10.83 -6.02 -8.69
N ILE A 134 -10.37 -4.92 -8.07
CA ILE A 134 -11.22 -4.07 -7.21
C ILE A 134 -12.30 -3.36 -8.05
N LEU A 135 -11.95 -2.87 -9.23
CA LEU A 135 -12.89 -2.24 -10.16
C LEU A 135 -13.99 -3.24 -10.57
N ASP A 136 -13.61 -4.44 -10.99
CA ASP A 136 -14.53 -5.48 -11.45
C ASP A 136 -15.47 -5.96 -10.34
N SER A 137 -15.03 -5.92 -9.09
CA SER A 137 -15.86 -6.30 -7.94
C SER A 137 -16.99 -5.32 -7.61
N GLY A 138 -16.93 -4.08 -8.12
CA GLY A 138 -17.84 -3.00 -7.73
C GLY A 138 -17.73 -2.56 -6.26
N LEU A 139 -16.66 -2.94 -5.55
CA LEU A 139 -16.48 -2.60 -4.12
C LEU A 139 -16.34 -1.09 -3.89
N LEU A 140 -15.72 -0.38 -4.84
CA LEU A 140 -15.56 1.06 -4.80
C LEU A 140 -16.62 1.76 -5.67
N PRO A 141 -17.05 2.99 -5.31
CA PRO A 141 -17.88 3.80 -6.19
C PRO A 141 -17.27 3.97 -7.58
N LYS A 142 -18.12 4.11 -8.60
CA LYS A 142 -17.71 4.25 -10.00
C LYS A 142 -16.61 5.32 -10.14
N GLY A 143 -15.54 4.97 -10.86
CA GLY A 143 -14.39 5.84 -11.11
C GLY A 143 -13.33 5.85 -10.00
N LYS A 144 -13.63 5.44 -8.77
CA LYS A 144 -12.66 5.55 -7.65
C LYS A 144 -11.46 4.61 -7.76
N ALA A 145 -11.64 3.42 -8.32
CA ALA A 145 -10.52 2.53 -8.60
C ALA A 145 -9.60 3.11 -9.70
N GLN A 146 -10.18 3.76 -10.71
CA GLN A 146 -9.41 4.46 -11.76
C GLN A 146 -8.66 5.66 -11.18
N ASP A 147 -9.32 6.50 -10.38
CA ASP A 147 -8.67 7.62 -9.68
C ASP A 147 -7.42 7.14 -8.90
N LEU A 148 -7.53 6.00 -8.21
CA LEU A 148 -6.41 5.41 -7.46
C LEU A 148 -5.29 4.90 -8.37
N LYS A 149 -5.64 4.34 -9.53
CA LYS A 149 -4.70 3.88 -10.55
C LYS A 149 -3.88 5.06 -11.07
N ASP A 150 -4.56 6.13 -11.47
CA ASP A 150 -3.95 7.36 -11.99
C ASP A 150 -3.08 8.04 -10.93
N ALA A 151 -3.54 8.10 -9.68
CA ALA A 151 -2.76 8.65 -8.57
C ALA A 151 -1.47 7.83 -8.30
N LEU A 152 -1.56 6.49 -8.30
CA LEU A 152 -0.40 5.62 -8.10
C LEU A 152 0.61 5.76 -9.25
N GLU A 153 0.14 5.78 -10.49
CA GLU A 153 0.98 6.00 -11.66
C GLU A 153 1.67 7.37 -11.58
N PHE A 154 0.91 8.44 -11.35
CA PHE A 154 1.46 9.80 -11.33
C PHE A 154 2.54 9.98 -10.27
N ILE A 155 2.28 9.56 -9.02
CA ILE A 155 3.25 9.68 -7.92
C ILE A 155 4.49 8.82 -8.21
N SER A 156 4.30 7.62 -8.78
CA SER A 156 5.42 6.75 -9.16
C SER A 156 6.28 7.37 -10.25
N MET A 157 5.66 7.99 -11.25
CA MET A 157 6.36 8.67 -12.34
C MET A 157 7.13 9.90 -11.87
N VAL A 158 6.56 10.73 -10.99
CA VAL A 158 7.30 11.86 -10.38
C VAL A 158 8.52 11.35 -9.64
N ARG A 159 8.37 10.27 -8.86
CA ARG A 159 9.47 9.65 -8.12
C ARG A 159 10.56 9.09 -9.04
N ILE A 160 10.19 8.38 -10.11
CA ILE A 160 11.15 7.80 -11.06
C ILE A 160 11.90 8.91 -11.81
N ARG A 161 11.20 9.97 -12.25
CA ARG A 161 11.85 11.12 -12.90
C ARG A 161 12.85 11.82 -11.99
N HIS A 162 12.49 12.06 -10.73
CA HIS A 162 13.40 12.64 -9.74
C HIS A 162 14.67 11.78 -9.59
N GLN A 163 14.50 10.47 -9.43
CA GLN A 163 15.63 9.54 -9.33
C GLN A 163 16.50 9.50 -10.60
N ALA A 164 15.89 9.60 -11.78
CA ALA A 164 16.64 9.66 -13.04
C ALA A 164 17.49 10.94 -13.13
N ILE A 165 16.93 12.09 -12.75
CA ILE A 165 17.65 13.37 -12.71
C ILE A 165 18.83 13.30 -11.72
N ASP A 166 18.63 12.72 -10.53
CA ASP A 166 19.72 12.52 -9.57
C ASP A 166 20.87 11.71 -10.17
N ILE A 167 20.56 10.60 -10.86
CA ILE A 167 21.57 9.76 -11.55
C ILE A 167 22.31 10.56 -12.62
N GLU A 168 21.58 11.28 -13.48
CA GLU A 168 22.17 12.09 -14.56
C GLU A 168 23.10 13.19 -14.04
N GLN A 169 22.82 13.71 -12.83
CA GLN A 169 23.62 14.72 -12.15
C GLN A 169 24.74 14.14 -11.27
N GLY A 170 24.86 12.82 -11.17
CA GLY A 170 25.84 12.15 -10.31
C GLY A 170 25.51 12.21 -8.81
N ASN A 171 24.27 12.51 -8.44
CA ASN A 171 23.77 12.50 -7.06
C ASN A 171 23.30 11.09 -6.66
N GLU A 172 23.27 10.81 -5.35
CA GLU A 172 22.66 9.58 -4.82
C GLU A 172 21.13 9.68 -4.92
N PRO A 173 20.43 8.77 -5.64
CA PRO A 173 18.98 8.87 -5.82
C PRO A 173 18.23 8.56 -4.53
N ASP A 174 17.29 9.42 -4.17
CA ASP A 174 16.47 9.20 -2.98
C ASP A 174 14.95 9.18 -3.28
N ASN A 175 14.10 9.39 -2.27
CA ASN A 175 12.65 9.45 -2.45
C ASN A 175 12.05 10.81 -2.08
N ASN A 176 12.90 11.79 -1.77
CA ASN A 176 12.53 13.09 -1.26
C ASN A 176 12.57 14.10 -2.39
N ILE A 177 11.44 14.73 -2.68
CA ILE A 177 11.39 15.81 -3.66
C ILE A 177 11.20 17.14 -2.93
N GLU A 178 11.82 18.19 -3.46
CA GLU A 178 11.55 19.56 -3.05
C GLU A 178 10.43 20.08 -3.95
N PRO A 179 9.21 20.37 -3.44
CA PRO A 179 8.10 20.83 -4.26
C PRO A 179 8.40 22.12 -5.04
N ASP A 180 9.37 22.90 -4.57
CA ASP A 180 9.84 24.13 -5.21
C ASP A 180 10.64 23.89 -6.50
N ASN A 181 11.15 22.67 -6.70
CA ASN A 181 11.80 22.26 -7.93
C ASN A 181 10.81 21.71 -8.97
N LEU A 182 9.53 21.56 -8.62
CA LEU A 182 8.48 21.15 -9.55
C LEU A 182 7.87 22.36 -10.27
N SER A 183 7.47 22.16 -11.53
CA SER A 183 6.59 23.12 -12.21
C SER A 183 5.26 23.28 -11.47
N ASP A 184 4.60 24.42 -11.63
CA ASP A 184 3.27 24.65 -11.04
C ASP A 184 2.24 23.59 -11.46
N PHE A 185 2.34 23.11 -12.71
CA PHE A 185 1.48 22.06 -13.22
C PHE A 185 1.72 20.73 -12.49
N GLU A 186 2.96 20.29 -12.35
CA GLU A 186 3.31 19.06 -11.62
C GLU A 186 2.92 19.17 -10.15
N ARG A 187 3.17 20.34 -9.54
CA ARG A 187 2.81 20.62 -8.15
C ARG A 187 1.32 20.48 -7.91
N ARG A 188 0.47 20.99 -8.81
CA ARG A 188 -1.00 20.86 -8.73
C ARG A 188 -1.43 19.40 -8.88
N ASN A 189 -0.98 18.71 -9.93
CA ASN A 189 -1.34 17.31 -10.15
C ASN A 189 -0.88 16.39 -9.00
N LEU A 190 0.28 16.68 -8.40
CA LEU A 190 0.76 15.93 -7.24
C LEU A 190 -0.14 16.13 -6.01
N LYS A 191 -0.63 17.35 -5.79
CA LYS A 191 -1.63 17.61 -4.73
C LYS A 191 -2.93 16.86 -4.99
N ASP A 192 -3.40 16.83 -6.23
CA ASP A 192 -4.63 16.13 -6.61
C ASP A 192 -4.49 14.61 -6.40
N ALA A 193 -3.35 14.02 -6.78
CA ALA A 193 -3.04 12.62 -6.52
C ALA A 193 -3.04 12.29 -5.01
N PHE A 194 -2.44 13.15 -4.18
CA PHE A 194 -2.51 12.96 -2.72
C PHE A 194 -3.91 13.17 -2.15
N GLN A 195 -4.73 14.03 -2.76
CA GLN A 195 -6.11 14.22 -2.35
C GLN A 195 -6.96 12.98 -2.64
N ILE A 196 -6.71 12.30 -3.78
CA ILE A 196 -7.32 11.00 -4.09
C ILE A 196 -6.96 9.98 -3.02
N LEU A 197 -5.67 9.85 -2.67
CA LEU A 197 -5.21 8.98 -1.59
C LEU A 197 -5.90 9.31 -0.25
N SER A 198 -5.97 10.60 0.13
CA SER A 198 -6.63 11.05 1.36
C SER A 198 -8.12 10.66 1.38
N ASN A 199 -8.82 10.86 0.28
CA ASN A 199 -10.24 10.50 0.16
C ASN A 199 -10.44 8.99 0.25
N ALA A 200 -9.56 8.19 -0.36
CA ALA A 200 -9.61 6.74 -0.28
C ALA A 200 -9.34 6.23 1.13
N GLN A 201 -8.40 6.84 1.88
CA GLN A 201 -8.20 6.54 3.30
C GLN A 201 -9.43 6.88 4.16
N ASN A 202 -10.11 7.98 3.87
CA ASN A 202 -11.37 8.31 4.56
C ASN A 202 -12.46 7.27 4.28
N PHE A 203 -12.58 6.81 3.03
CA PHE A 203 -13.49 5.72 2.68
C PHE A 203 -13.12 4.41 3.40
N LEU A 204 -11.83 4.08 3.46
CA LEU A 204 -11.31 2.92 4.17
C LEU A 204 -11.72 2.93 5.66
N LYS A 205 -11.61 4.09 6.31
CA LYS A 205 -12.05 4.29 7.70
C LYS A 205 -13.54 3.99 7.86
N PHE A 206 -14.39 4.57 7.03
CA PHE A 206 -15.84 4.33 7.07
C PHE A 206 -16.18 2.85 6.84
N ARG A 207 -15.64 2.24 5.78
CA ARG A 207 -15.93 0.86 5.35
C ARG A 207 -15.58 -0.21 6.38
N TYR A 208 -14.43 -0.10 7.03
CA TYR A 208 -13.87 -1.16 7.88
C TYR A 208 -13.90 -0.85 9.38
N GLN A 209 -14.01 0.42 9.79
CA GLN A 209 -14.15 0.79 11.21
C GLN A 209 -15.60 1.10 11.59
N GLY A 210 -16.43 1.58 10.67
CA GLY A 210 -17.85 1.84 10.92
C GLY A 210 -18.64 0.59 11.34
N ASN A 211 -18.29 -0.58 10.81
CA ASN A 211 -18.95 -1.84 11.13
C ASN A 211 -18.51 -2.47 12.47
N SER A 212 -17.50 -1.92 13.16
CA SER A 212 -17.04 -2.46 14.46
C SER A 212 -17.96 -2.09 15.63
N PHE A 213 -18.92 -1.19 15.44
CA PHE A 213 -19.81 -0.69 16.50
C PHE A 213 -21.20 -1.34 16.55
N ASN A 214 -21.51 -2.29 15.66
CA ASN A 214 -22.84 -2.94 15.58
C ASN A 214 -22.89 -4.39 16.08
N ASN A 215 -21.81 -4.91 16.69
CA ASN A 215 -21.77 -6.24 17.31
C ASN A 215 -21.27 -6.15 18.76
N GLY A 216 -21.93 -5.30 19.56
CA GLY A 216 -21.81 -5.25 21.02
C GLY A 216 -23.10 -5.75 21.66
#